data_AF-B0VUJ4-F1
#
_entry.id   AF-B0VUJ4-F1
#
_cell.length_a   1.000
_cell.length_b   1.000
_cell.length_c   1.000
_cell.angle_alpha   90.00
_cell.angle_beta   90.00
_cell.angle_gamma   90.00
#
_symmetry.space_group_name_H-M   'P 1'
#
loop_
_entity.id
_entity.type
_entity.pdbx_description
1 polymer ?
#
loop_
_entity_poly.entity_id
_entity_poly.type
_entity_poly.pdbx_seq_one_letter_code
_entity_poly.pdbx_strand_id
1 'polypeptide(L)'
;MFKYYCDCGGLKLPDFDAYKVGDKVKFRVQKRENTYQSKIFVSLKEYKGEITAIDGDAITVKAHVRTYIFNRHEIMPIAAPSPIAYLLVGSCRCQLTKGMSICAE
;
A
#
# COMPACT_ATOMS: atom_id res chain seq x y z
N MET A 1 15.23 12.44 0.08
CA MET A 1 15.27 11.43 -1.01
C MET A 1 14.16 10.42 -0.75
N PHE A 2 13.13 10.36 -1.59
CA PHE A 2 11.95 9.57 -1.31
C PHE A 2 12.31 8.07 -1.37
N LYS A 3 12.29 7.37 -0.22
CA LYS A 3 12.67 5.95 -0.05
C LYS A 3 12.08 5.01 -1.11
N TYR A 4 10.95 5.39 -1.70
CA TYR A 4 10.18 4.59 -2.66
C TYR A 4 10.31 5.06 -4.11
N TYR A 5 11.07 6.10 -4.43
CA TYR A 5 11.25 6.56 -5.81
C TYR A 5 12.61 6.11 -6.34
N CYS A 6 12.66 5.81 -7.63
CA CYS A 6 13.89 5.56 -8.36
C CYS A 6 14.33 6.77 -9.16
N ASP A 7 15.61 6.78 -9.53
CA ASP A 7 16.19 7.84 -10.35
C ASP A 7 15.55 7.92 -11.74
N CYS A 8 15.00 6.80 -12.25
CA CYS A 8 14.23 6.75 -13.51
C CYS A 8 12.74 7.12 -13.37
N GLY A 9 12.32 7.68 -12.22
CA GLY A 9 10.96 8.19 -12.01
C GLY A 9 9.90 7.18 -11.57
N GLY A 10 10.20 5.88 -11.59
CA GLY A 10 9.29 4.83 -11.10
C GLY A 10 9.23 4.70 -9.58
N LEU A 11 8.31 3.85 -9.09
CA LEU A 11 8.19 3.50 -7.67
C LEU A 11 8.73 2.10 -7.35
N LYS A 12 9.43 1.98 -6.21
CA LYS A 12 9.83 0.71 -5.59
C LYS A 12 8.72 0.22 -4.69
N LEU A 13 8.31 -1.04 -4.87
CA LEU A 13 7.38 -1.67 -3.93
C LEU A 13 8.01 -1.75 -2.54
N PRO A 14 7.22 -1.60 -1.47
CA PRO A 14 7.70 -1.86 -0.12
C PRO A 14 8.19 -3.29 0.01
N ASP A 15 9.19 -3.49 0.85
CA ASP A 15 9.55 -4.82 1.33
C ASP A 15 8.50 -5.24 2.38
N PHE A 16 7.56 -6.09 1.97
CA PHE A 16 6.47 -6.56 2.82
C PHE A 16 6.94 -7.64 3.80
N ASP A 17 8.08 -8.29 3.55
CA ASP A 17 8.63 -9.32 4.43
C ASP A 17 9.34 -8.70 5.64
N ALA A 18 9.79 -7.45 5.50
CA ALA A 18 10.45 -6.70 6.56
C ALA A 18 9.54 -6.21 7.70
N TYR A 19 8.23 -6.47 7.67
CA TYR A 19 7.31 -6.05 8.74
C TYR A 19 7.65 -6.65 10.10
N LYS A 20 7.56 -5.83 11.14
CA LYS A 20 7.76 -6.21 12.55
C LYS A 20 6.61 -5.74 13.42
N VAL A 21 6.42 -6.43 14.55
CA VAL A 21 5.52 -5.94 15.61
C VAL A 21 6.03 -4.59 16.11
N GLY A 22 5.12 -3.62 16.24
CA GLY A 22 5.43 -2.22 16.54
C GLY A 22 5.58 -1.32 15.31
N ASP A 23 5.63 -1.88 14.10
CA ASP A 23 5.70 -1.06 12.89
C ASP A 23 4.39 -0.31 12.65
N LYS A 24 4.53 0.95 12.27
CA LYS A 24 3.40 1.80 11.91
C LYS A 24 3.08 1.67 10.43
N VAL A 25 1.83 1.29 10.17
CA VAL A 25 1.30 1.03 8.82
C VAL A 25 0.08 1.89 8.54
N LYS A 26 -0.24 2.01 7.26
CA LYS A 26 -1.48 2.59 6.78
C LYS A 26 -2.25 1.56 5.96
N PHE A 27 -3.56 1.64 6.05
CA PHE A 27 -4.47 0.69 5.43
C PHE A 27 -5.79 1.38 5.11
N ARG A 28 -6.62 0.75 4.27
CA ARG A 28 -7.91 1.31 3.86
C ARG A 28 -9.02 0.39 4.28
N VAL A 29 -10.03 0.95 4.93
CA VAL A 29 -11.23 0.20 5.31
C VAL A 29 -12.38 0.68 4.43
N GLN A 30 -13.03 -0.27 3.77
CA GLN A 30 -14.24 -0.04 3.01
C GLN A 30 -15.44 -0.02 3.96
N LYS A 31 -16.20 1.07 3.97
CA LYS A 31 -17.50 1.14 4.65
C LYS A 31 -18.59 1.11 3.59
N ARG A 32 -19.52 0.17 3.73
CA ARG A 32 -20.70 0.04 2.89
C ARG A 32 -21.92 0.41 3.71
N GLU A 33 -22.70 1.35 3.23
CA GLU A 33 -23.95 1.78 3.85
C GLU A 33 -25.09 1.56 2.86
N ASN A 34 -26.16 0.92 3.32
CA ASN A 34 -27.36 0.75 2.52
C ASN A 34 -28.17 2.04 2.62
N THR A 35 -28.39 2.70 1.48
CA THR A 35 -29.20 3.90 1.38
C THR A 35 -30.59 3.55 0.84
N TYR A 36 -31.57 4.40 1.14
CA TYR A 36 -32.93 4.32 0.60
C TYR A 36 -32.91 4.24 -0.94
N GLN A 37 -33.84 3.47 -1.53
CA GLN A 37 -33.95 3.16 -2.98
C GLN A 37 -32.87 2.21 -3.56
N SER A 38 -32.44 1.20 -2.81
CA SER A 38 -31.55 0.13 -3.31
C SER A 38 -30.18 0.60 -3.78
N LYS A 39 -29.71 1.77 -3.31
CA LYS A 39 -28.38 2.29 -3.58
C LYS A 39 -27.44 1.91 -2.46
N ILE A 40 -26.26 1.38 -2.80
CA ILE A 40 -25.19 1.10 -1.83
C ILE A 40 -24.18 2.23 -1.91
N PHE A 41 -24.01 2.98 -0.83
CA PHE A 41 -22.94 3.95 -0.73
C PHE A 41 -21.68 3.26 -0.23
N VAL A 42 -20.60 3.38 -1.00
CA VAL A 42 -19.30 2.81 -0.67
C VAL A 42 -18.34 3.95 -0.42
N SER A 43 -17.80 4.02 0.80
CA SER A 43 -16.71 4.92 1.13
C SER A 43 -15.46 4.13 1.48
N LEU A 44 -14.31 4.61 1.00
CA LEU A 44 -13.01 4.05 1.31
C LEU A 44 -12.25 5.09 2.13
N LYS A 45 -11.90 4.76 3.37
CA LYS A 45 -11.18 5.67 4.25
C LYS A 45 -9.83 5.09 4.62
N GLU A 46 -8.79 5.92 4.52
CA GLU A 46 -7.44 5.57 4.93
C GLU A 46 -7.28 5.78 6.44
N TYR A 47 -6.69 4.78 7.09
CA TYR A 47 -6.38 4.77 8.51
C TYR A 47 -4.90 4.47 8.69
N LYS A 48 -4.39 4.83 9.87
CA LYS A 48 -3.05 4.48 10.34
C LYS A 48 -3.19 3.65 11.60
N GLY A 49 -2.30 2.69 11.77
CA GLY A 49 -2.26 1.82 12.94
C GLY A 49 -0.88 1.24 13.16
N GLU A 50 -0.80 0.35 14.13
CA GLU A 50 0.43 -0.31 14.55
C GLU A 50 0.24 -1.83 14.50
N ILE A 51 1.22 -2.55 13.97
CA ILE A 51 1.20 -4.01 13.93
C ILE A 51 1.36 -4.55 15.35
N THR A 52 0.40 -5.35 15.80
CA THR A 52 0.41 -5.97 17.13
C THR A 52 0.74 -7.46 17.09
N ALA A 53 0.51 -8.13 15.96
CA ALA A 53 0.88 -9.53 15.77
C ALA A 53 1.08 -9.85 14.28
N ILE A 54 1.94 -10.83 14.00
CA ILE A 54 2.24 -11.35 12.67
C ILE A 54 2.16 -12.87 12.76
N ASP A 55 1.24 -13.48 12.02
CA ASP A 55 1.09 -14.93 11.89
C ASP A 55 1.09 -15.31 10.40
N GLY A 56 2.28 -15.67 9.89
CA GLY A 56 2.50 -15.84 8.45
C GLY A 56 2.16 -14.57 7.67
N ASP A 57 1.14 -14.64 6.82
CA ASP A 57 0.62 -13.49 6.05
C ASP A 57 -0.54 -12.76 6.73
N ALA A 58 -1.07 -13.28 7.85
CA ALA A 58 -2.09 -12.58 8.63
C ALA A 58 -1.42 -11.58 9.57
N ILE A 59 -1.67 -10.29 9.32
CA ILE A 59 -1.14 -9.18 10.12
C ILE A 59 -2.28 -8.58 10.94
N THR A 60 -2.10 -8.57 12.26
CA THR A 60 -3.02 -7.90 13.17
C THR A 60 -2.56 -6.47 13.40
N VAL A 61 -3.41 -5.50 13.11
CA VAL A 61 -3.13 -4.08 13.22
C VAL A 61 -4.13 -3.42 14.17
N LYS A 62 -3.62 -2.70 15.17
CA LYS A 62 -4.44 -1.89 16.07
C LYS A 62 -4.48 -0.44 15.57
N ALA A 63 -5.69 0.11 15.43
CA ALA A 63 -5.93 1.51 15.10
C ALA A 63 -6.97 2.11 16.03
N HIS A 64 -6.55 3.11 16.81
CA HIS A 64 -7.33 3.67 17.91
C HIS A 64 -7.89 2.58 18.84
N VAL A 65 -9.21 2.39 18.85
CA VAL A 65 -9.94 1.45 19.71
C VAL A 65 -10.27 0.13 19.02
N ARG A 66 -9.93 -0.03 17.72
CA ARG A 66 -10.27 -1.21 16.93
C ARG A 66 -9.01 -1.97 16.53
N THR A 67 -9.18 -3.28 16.39
CA THR A 67 -8.17 -4.19 15.85
C THR A 67 -8.70 -4.75 14.54
N TYR A 68 -7.83 -4.82 13.54
CA TYR A 68 -8.11 -5.34 12.22
C TYR A 68 -7.12 -6.44 11.89
N ILE A 69 -7.57 -7.44 11.12
CA ILE A 69 -6.71 -8.48 10.56
C ILE A 69 -6.69 -8.26 9.05
N PHE A 70 -5.48 -8.16 8.50
CA PHE A 70 -5.25 -7.95 7.09
C PHE A 70 -4.28 -9.00 6.56
N ASN A 71 -4.33 -9.26 5.25
CA ASN A 71 -3.21 -9.89 4.59
C ASN A 71 -2.02 -8.92 4.53
N ARG A 72 -0.80 -9.45 4.61
CA ARG A 72 0.48 -8.73 4.50
C ARG A 72 0.51 -7.71 3.36
N HIS A 73 -0.12 -8.01 2.23
CA HIS A 73 -0.11 -7.16 1.03
C HIS A 73 -1.23 -6.09 1.01
N GLU A 74 -2.16 -6.11 1.96
CA GLU A 74 -3.27 -5.15 2.04
C GLU A 74 -2.93 -3.91 2.86
N ILE A 75 -1.81 -3.93 3.57
CA ILE A 75 -1.29 -2.82 4.37
C ILE A 75 0.01 -2.30 3.77
N MET A 76 0.29 -1.01 3.94
CA MET A 76 1.52 -0.39 3.46
C MET A 76 2.23 0.32 4.61
N PRO A 77 3.57 0.46 4.57
CA PRO A 77 4.26 1.35 5.51
C PRO A 77 3.72 2.78 5.40
N ILE A 78 3.68 3.53 6.50
CA ILE A 78 3.17 4.92 6.49
C ILE A 78 3.87 5.79 5.43
N ALA A 79 5.18 5.62 5.29
CA ALA A 79 6.00 6.39 4.37
C ALA A 79 5.86 5.96 2.89
N ALA A 80 5.24 4.81 2.61
CA ALA A 80 5.05 4.35 1.23
C ALA A 80 4.03 5.22 0.50
N PRO A 81 4.12 5.39 -0.82
CA PRO A 81 3.05 5.93 -1.64
C PRO A 81 1.74 5.15 -1.46
N SER A 82 0.62 5.74 -1.86
CA SER A 82 -0.67 5.04 -1.85
C SER A 82 -0.71 3.97 -2.93
N PRO A 83 -1.53 2.91 -2.79
CA PRO A 83 -1.66 1.86 -3.83
C PRO A 83 -1.97 2.42 -5.23
N ILE A 84 -2.79 3.48 -5.30
CA ILE A 84 -3.11 4.13 -6.59
C ILE A 84 -1.91 4.85 -7.20
N ALA A 85 -0.98 5.37 -6.39
CA ALA A 85 0.24 5.98 -6.92
C ALA A 85 1.12 4.94 -7.64
N TYR A 86 1.16 3.70 -7.15
CA TYR A 86 1.87 2.61 -7.83
C TYR A 86 1.25 2.25 -9.19
N LEU A 87 -0.07 2.38 -9.34
CA LEU A 87 -0.75 2.17 -10.62
C LEU A 87 -0.49 3.31 -11.61
N LEU A 88 -0.48 4.56 -11.12
CA LEU A 88 -0.32 5.75 -11.96
C LEU A 88 1.13 5.97 -12.41
N VAL A 89 2.10 5.76 -11.52
CA VAL A 89 3.52 5.99 -11.80
C VAL A 89 4.18 4.73 -12.39
N GLY A 90 3.71 3.55 -11.99
CA GLY A 90 4.31 2.28 -12.39
C GLY A 90 5.54 1.90 -11.56
N SER A 91 6.09 0.72 -11.87
CA SER A 91 7.25 0.17 -11.17
C SER A 91 8.57 0.67 -11.76
N CYS A 92 9.62 0.70 -10.93
CA CYS A 92 10.95 1.04 -11.41
C CYS A 92 11.50 0.03 -12.41
N ARG A 93 11.97 0.55 -13.56
CA ARG A 93 12.56 -0.24 -14.66
C ARG A 93 13.95 0.24 -15.05
N CYS A 94 14.70 0.85 -14.14
CA CYS A 94 15.94 1.57 -14.49
C CYS A 94 17.04 0.69 -15.11
N GLN A 95 16.99 -0.64 -14.97
CA GLN A 95 17.92 -1.56 -15.63
C GLN A 95 17.59 -1.78 -17.12
N LEU A 96 16.31 -1.62 -17.52
CA LEU A 96 15.89 -1.75 -18.92
C LEU A 96 16.29 -0.52 -19.76
N THR A 97 16.36 0.67 -19.15
CA THR A 97 16.77 1.91 -19.84
C THR A 97 18.27 2.06 -20.01
N LYS A 98 19.12 1.28 -19.30
CA LYS A 98 20.59 1.37 -19.44
C LYS A 98 21.14 0.61 -20.66
N GLY A 99 20.28 -0.13 -21.38
CA GLY A 99 20.67 -0.96 -22.52
C GLY A 99 19.67 -1.01 -23.68
N MET A 100 18.58 -0.25 -23.65
CA MET A 100 17.67 -0.14 -24.79
C MET A 100 17.71 1.29 -25.34
N SER A 101 18.25 1.43 -26.56
CA SER A 101 17.88 2.50 -27.48
C SER A 101 16.38 2.41 -27.70
N ILE A 102 15.62 3.17 -26.92
CA ILE A 102 14.19 3.32 -27.11
C ILE A 102 13.97 4.07 -28.43
N CYS A 103 13.44 3.32 -29.40
CA CYS A 103 12.98 3.75 -30.72
C CYS A 103 14.09 4.15 -31.70
N ALA A 104 14.53 3.19 -32.53
CA ALA A 104 14.99 3.52 -33.88
C ALA A 104 13.73 3.72 -34.74
N GLU A 105 13.57 4.92 -35.30
CA GLU A 105 12.64 5.18 -36.42
C GLU A 105 13.07 4.42 -37.68
#